data_AF-A0A7Y2J6V0-F1
#
_entry.id   AF-A0A7Y2J6V0-F1
#
_cell.length_a   1.000
_cell.length_b   1.000
_cell.length_c   1.000
_cell.angle_alpha   90.00
_cell.angle_beta   90.00
_cell.angle_gamma   90.00
#
_symmetry.space_group_name_H-M   'P 1'
#
loop_
_entity.id
_entity.type
_entity.pdbx_description
1 polymer ?
#
loop_
_entity_poly.entity_id
_entity_poly.type
_entity_poly.pdbx_seq_one_letter_code
_entity_poly.pdbx_strand_id
1 'polypeptide(L)'
;MDTTFLNKISKISIVLVVIFAMSPFVHAQDDLPFVLEMENRTIQPDSCLNNTNNWNTFILVKKPEAVIESVTIEATLKDQKSNFASFNRFNDFDFKFWCLSNNAFKDGSSLKLEIMWIDDSGASTDAYFEICLEYIDPTTVDRGSGEPKYVKLPIYFATDRNKVNTDDWNEMFGNERSELKYGICQVSIPHDHKIGEIESPSIWRFEFTEDPEKHIMIHKVSMLEKDNFFGKLRRDIQATTHKRTFLFVHGYNTSFSDAAKRTAQISYDLLFDGKAVFYSWPSQASTFKYAKDETNIQWSQTNIRNFLEDYISRSGAEEIYLVAHSMGNRGLTRAIVDLMVERPELGDKIKEIILAAPDIDADVFKRDIAPKMVKTVKKPITLYVSSDDLALKASKELHGSPRAGDSGTKMVIVDGVETIDASGVDTSFLSHSYFADTSSIIADIFDLIKTGKRAVSRETLRLMKKSNSVYYKVKR
;
A
#
# COMPACT_ATOMS: atom_id res chain seq x y z
N MET A 1 12.76 -31.58 -63.20
CA MET A 1 11.78 -31.64 -64.31
C MET A 1 10.59 -32.45 -63.82
N ASP A 2 9.54 -31.72 -63.46
CA ASP A 2 8.12 -31.97 -63.77
C ASP A 2 7.50 -33.36 -63.58
N THR A 3 6.60 -33.41 -62.59
CA THR A 3 5.15 -33.70 -62.72
C THR A 3 4.73 -34.69 -63.82
N THR A 4 3.95 -35.76 -63.62
CA THR A 4 2.68 -35.86 -62.88
C THR A 4 2.11 -37.30 -63.04
N PHE A 5 1.33 -37.74 -62.04
CA PHE A 5 0.10 -38.58 -62.13
C PHE A 5 0.14 -40.10 -62.43
N LEU A 6 -0.39 -40.91 -61.49
CA LEU A 6 -1.71 -41.58 -61.61
C LEU A 6 -2.05 -42.50 -60.40
N ASN A 7 -3.19 -42.20 -59.74
CA ASN A 7 -4.31 -43.07 -59.25
C ASN A 7 -4.00 -44.38 -58.49
N LYS A 8 -4.67 -44.78 -57.39
CA LYS A 8 -6.13 -44.86 -57.07
C LYS A 8 -6.19 -45.46 -55.62
N ILE A 9 -7.13 -45.19 -54.71
CA ILE A 9 -8.45 -45.86 -54.51
C ILE A 9 -9.18 -45.22 -53.29
N SER A 10 -10.45 -44.81 -53.52
CA SER A 10 -11.70 -44.89 -52.72
C SER A 10 -11.67 -44.95 -51.17
N LYS A 11 -12.60 -44.40 -50.37
CA LYS A 11 -14.00 -43.94 -50.54
C LYS A 11 -14.50 -43.41 -49.17
N ILE A 12 -15.57 -42.60 -49.20
CA ILE A 12 -16.51 -42.26 -48.11
C ILE A 12 -16.06 -41.15 -47.13
N SER A 13 -16.71 -39.99 -47.20
CA SER A 13 -17.17 -39.25 -46.02
C SER A 13 -18.32 -38.32 -46.36
N ILE A 14 -19.46 -38.72 -45.80
CA ILE A 14 -20.66 -37.99 -45.35
C ILE A 14 -20.63 -36.47 -45.59
N VAL A 15 -21.64 -36.02 -46.33
CA VAL A 15 -22.08 -34.63 -46.44
C VAL A 15 -22.63 -34.20 -45.07
N LEU A 16 -21.95 -33.27 -44.40
CA LEU A 16 -22.52 -32.48 -43.32
C LEU A 16 -22.93 -31.13 -43.92
N VAL A 17 -24.23 -30.94 -44.12
CA VAL A 17 -24.82 -29.61 -44.34
C VAL A 17 -24.76 -28.90 -43.00
N VAL A 18 -23.74 -28.07 -42.79
CA VAL A 18 -23.74 -27.10 -41.69
C VAL A 18 -24.60 -25.93 -42.14
N ILE A 19 -25.80 -25.88 -41.58
CA ILE A 19 -26.67 -24.70 -41.63
C ILE A 19 -25.89 -23.57 -40.97
N PHE A 20 -25.52 -22.55 -41.75
CA PHE A 20 -25.10 -21.26 -41.22
C PHE A 20 -26.31 -20.66 -40.49
N ALA A 21 -26.39 -20.87 -39.17
CA ALA A 21 -27.23 -20.04 -38.33
C ALA A 21 -26.59 -18.65 -38.32
N MET A 22 -27.34 -17.66 -38.82
CA MET A 22 -26.96 -16.27 -38.80
C MET A 22 -26.58 -15.84 -37.37
N SER A 23 -25.45 -15.13 -37.25
CA SER A 23 -25.03 -14.43 -36.04
C SER A 23 -26.19 -13.60 -35.47
N PRO A 24 -26.41 -13.57 -34.14
CA PRO A 24 -27.32 -12.58 -33.59
C PRO A 24 -26.75 -11.19 -33.90
N PHE A 25 -27.61 -10.33 -34.44
CA PHE A 25 -27.29 -8.95 -34.74
C PHE A 25 -26.68 -8.29 -33.49
N VAL A 26 -25.46 -7.76 -33.60
CA VAL A 26 -24.96 -6.78 -32.65
C VAL A 26 -25.78 -5.51 -32.91
N HIS A 27 -26.86 -5.30 -32.14
CA HIS A 27 -27.60 -4.05 -32.19
C HIS A 27 -26.66 -2.92 -31.78
N ALA A 28 -26.54 -1.89 -32.62
CA ALA A 28 -25.97 -0.63 -32.17
C ALA A 28 -26.85 -0.11 -31.02
N GLN A 29 -26.25 0.28 -29.89
CA GLN A 29 -27.01 0.75 -28.71
C GLN A 29 -27.90 1.97 -28.99
N ASP A 30 -27.67 2.66 -30.12
CA ASP A 30 -28.51 3.74 -30.61
C ASP A 30 -29.97 3.30 -30.82
N ASP A 31 -30.20 2.04 -31.22
CA ASP A 31 -31.53 1.48 -31.49
C ASP A 31 -32.20 0.84 -30.26
N LEU A 32 -31.51 0.78 -29.11
CA LEU A 32 -32.04 0.17 -27.90
C LEU A 32 -32.76 1.19 -27.00
N PRO A 33 -33.77 0.79 -26.20
CA PRO A 33 -34.47 1.69 -25.30
C PRO A 33 -33.69 2.06 -24.02
N PHE A 34 -32.44 1.58 -23.92
CA PHE A 34 -31.53 1.81 -22.81
C PHE A 34 -30.09 1.88 -23.34
N VAL A 35 -29.19 2.38 -22.50
CA VAL A 35 -27.76 2.51 -22.78
C VAL A 35 -26.99 1.95 -21.62
N LEU A 36 -25.93 1.18 -21.91
CA LEU A 36 -24.97 0.74 -20.90
C LEU A 36 -23.87 1.80 -20.79
N GLU A 37 -23.71 2.38 -19.61
CA GLU A 37 -22.82 3.50 -19.38
C GLU A 37 -21.80 3.21 -18.30
N MET A 38 -20.63 3.83 -18.43
CA MET A 38 -19.64 3.98 -17.38
C MET A 38 -18.91 5.30 -17.54
N GLU A 39 -18.68 6.00 -16.43
CA GLU A 39 -18.00 7.31 -16.41
C GLU A 39 -18.64 8.34 -17.38
N ASN A 40 -19.97 8.34 -17.46
CA ASN A 40 -20.77 9.17 -18.38
C ASN A 40 -20.47 8.93 -19.88
N ARG A 41 -20.03 7.72 -20.24
CA ARG A 41 -19.82 7.30 -21.63
C ARG A 41 -20.54 5.99 -21.90
N THR A 42 -21.13 5.87 -23.09
CA THR A 42 -21.69 4.61 -23.59
C THR A 42 -20.58 3.60 -23.82
N ILE A 43 -20.69 2.43 -23.20
CA ILE A 43 -19.77 1.29 -23.42
C ILE A 43 -20.11 0.68 -24.77
N GLN A 44 -19.15 0.57 -25.69
CA GLN A 44 -19.39 -0.08 -26.98
C GLN A 44 -19.27 -1.61 -26.85
N PRO A 45 -19.91 -2.41 -27.74
CA PRO A 45 -19.87 -3.87 -27.67
C PRO A 45 -18.46 -4.50 -27.74
N ASP A 46 -17.46 -3.78 -28.24
CA ASP A 46 -16.06 -4.19 -28.33
C ASP A 46 -15.16 -3.57 -27.24
N SER A 47 -15.75 -2.84 -26.28
CA SER A 47 -15.01 -2.19 -25.21
C SER A 47 -14.55 -3.19 -24.14
N CYS A 48 -13.30 -3.06 -23.69
CA CYS A 48 -12.81 -3.77 -22.50
C CYS A 48 -12.91 -2.88 -21.26
N LEU A 49 -13.38 -3.48 -20.17
CA LEU A 49 -13.31 -2.91 -18.83
C LEU A 49 -12.17 -3.55 -18.05
N ASN A 50 -11.67 -2.86 -17.05
CA ASN A 50 -10.57 -3.32 -16.23
C ASN A 50 -10.80 -3.06 -14.74
N ASN A 51 -9.99 -3.71 -13.90
CA ASN A 51 -10.06 -3.61 -12.44
C ASN A 51 -9.80 -2.19 -11.88
N THR A 52 -9.30 -1.25 -12.69
CA THR A 52 -9.03 0.14 -12.29
C THR A 52 -10.13 1.14 -12.66
N ASN A 53 -11.04 0.78 -13.57
CA ASN A 53 -12.20 1.62 -13.90
C ASN A 53 -13.07 1.95 -12.69
N ASN A 54 -13.84 3.03 -12.75
CA ASN A 54 -14.81 3.38 -11.70
C ASN A 54 -16.13 2.60 -11.85
N TRP A 55 -16.11 1.34 -11.40
CA TRP A 55 -17.25 0.41 -11.45
C TRP A 55 -18.52 0.89 -10.74
N ASN A 56 -18.44 1.88 -9.83
CA ASN A 56 -19.64 2.49 -9.23
C ASN A 56 -20.48 3.28 -10.25
N THR A 57 -19.91 3.56 -11.41
CA THR A 57 -20.58 4.24 -12.52
C THR A 57 -21.00 3.27 -13.62
N PHE A 58 -20.74 1.97 -13.48
CA PHE A 58 -21.19 0.95 -14.43
C PHE A 58 -22.70 0.72 -14.22
N ILE A 59 -23.50 1.36 -15.07
CA ILE A 59 -24.96 1.41 -14.91
C ILE A 59 -25.66 1.18 -16.23
N LEU A 60 -26.88 0.65 -16.15
CA LEU A 60 -27.81 0.57 -17.27
C LEU A 60 -28.85 1.67 -17.11
N VAL A 61 -28.91 2.56 -18.11
CA VAL A 61 -29.76 3.76 -18.10
C VAL A 61 -30.87 3.62 -19.12
N LYS A 62 -32.13 3.71 -18.67
CA LYS A 62 -33.29 3.76 -19.55
C LYS A 62 -33.36 5.12 -20.26
N LYS A 63 -33.56 5.13 -21.58
CA LYS A 63 -33.72 6.37 -22.36
C LYS A 63 -35.04 7.07 -21.98
N PRO A 64 -35.09 8.42 -21.88
CA PRO A 64 -36.29 9.15 -21.45
C PRO A 64 -37.55 8.85 -22.27
N GLU A 65 -37.38 8.66 -23.58
CA GLU A 65 -38.43 8.38 -24.56
C GLU A 65 -38.86 6.91 -24.60
N ALA A 66 -38.13 6.01 -23.93
CA ALA A 66 -38.40 4.59 -23.99
C ALA A 66 -39.60 4.18 -23.14
N VAL A 67 -40.45 3.32 -23.70
CA VAL A 67 -41.52 2.65 -22.96
C VAL A 67 -41.10 1.22 -22.67
N ILE A 68 -40.94 0.90 -21.39
CA ILE A 68 -40.54 -0.42 -20.90
C ILE A 68 -41.44 -0.72 -19.71
N GLU A 69 -42.30 -1.74 -19.82
CA GLU A 69 -43.20 -2.18 -18.75
C GLU A 69 -42.47 -3.04 -17.73
N SER A 70 -41.60 -3.93 -18.20
CA SER A 70 -40.78 -4.79 -17.34
C SER A 70 -39.43 -5.09 -18.00
N VAL A 71 -38.43 -5.39 -17.17
CA VAL A 71 -37.08 -5.75 -17.60
C VAL A 71 -36.53 -6.87 -16.73
N THR A 72 -35.87 -7.83 -17.35
CA THR A 72 -35.07 -8.87 -16.69
C THR A 72 -33.66 -8.82 -17.25
N ILE A 73 -32.67 -8.81 -16.37
CA ILE A 73 -31.26 -8.74 -16.73
C ILE A 73 -30.54 -9.93 -16.10
N GLU A 74 -29.93 -10.77 -16.92
CA GLU A 74 -29.02 -11.82 -16.47
C GLU A 74 -27.58 -11.38 -16.73
N ALA A 75 -26.77 -11.31 -15.68
CA ALA A 75 -25.33 -11.16 -15.79
C ALA A 75 -24.66 -12.51 -15.59
N THR A 76 -23.80 -12.91 -16.53
CA THR A 76 -23.01 -14.13 -16.48
C THR A 76 -21.52 -13.79 -16.45
N LEU A 77 -20.80 -14.44 -15.54
CA LEU A 77 -19.37 -14.33 -15.36
C LEU A 77 -18.78 -15.72 -15.15
N LYS A 78 -18.05 -16.23 -16.16
CA LYS A 78 -17.62 -17.65 -16.20
C LYS A 78 -18.85 -18.57 -16.01
N ASP A 79 -18.85 -19.40 -14.96
CA ASP A 79 -19.95 -20.31 -14.60
C ASP A 79 -20.94 -19.69 -13.59
N GLN A 80 -20.73 -18.45 -13.16
CA GLN A 80 -21.58 -17.76 -12.19
C GLN A 80 -22.63 -16.90 -12.91
N LYS A 81 -23.85 -16.87 -12.36
CA LYS A 81 -24.96 -16.08 -12.87
C LYS A 81 -25.61 -15.24 -11.78
N SER A 82 -25.99 -14.02 -12.10
CA SER A 82 -26.76 -13.11 -11.25
C SER A 82 -27.94 -12.53 -12.04
N ASN A 83 -29.13 -12.52 -11.44
CA ASN A 83 -30.37 -12.08 -12.10
C ASN A 83 -30.93 -10.83 -11.43
N PHE A 84 -31.40 -9.87 -12.23
CA PHE A 84 -31.95 -8.60 -11.78
C PHE A 84 -33.29 -8.34 -12.44
N ALA A 85 -34.30 -7.98 -11.65
CA ALA A 85 -35.66 -7.70 -12.14
C ALA A 85 -35.94 -6.20 -12.37
N SER A 86 -34.91 -5.34 -12.31
CA SER A 86 -35.03 -3.89 -12.56
C SER A 86 -33.68 -3.25 -12.80
N PHE A 87 -33.66 -2.10 -13.49
CA PHE A 87 -32.46 -1.25 -13.66
C PHE A 87 -31.83 -0.88 -12.31
N ASN A 88 -32.62 -0.48 -11.31
CA ASN A 88 -32.10 -0.08 -10.00
C ASN A 88 -31.35 -1.23 -9.30
N ARG A 89 -31.90 -2.45 -9.32
CA ARG A 89 -31.25 -3.62 -8.71
C ARG A 89 -29.94 -3.99 -9.41
N PHE A 90 -29.88 -3.80 -10.72
CA PHE A 90 -28.66 -3.97 -11.49
C PHE A 90 -27.64 -2.89 -11.12
N ASN A 91 -28.05 -1.62 -11.09
CA ASN A 91 -27.19 -0.46 -10.80
C ASN A 91 -26.67 -0.45 -9.35
N ASP A 92 -27.39 -1.07 -8.41
CA ASP A 92 -26.99 -1.23 -7.01
C ASP A 92 -26.01 -2.42 -6.79
N PHE A 93 -25.72 -3.22 -7.83
CA PHE A 93 -24.89 -4.43 -7.70
C PHE A 93 -23.39 -4.12 -7.77
N ASP A 94 -22.62 -4.70 -6.84
CA ASP A 94 -21.16 -4.53 -6.78
C ASP A 94 -20.44 -5.43 -7.80
N PHE A 95 -20.50 -5.03 -9.07
CA PHE A 95 -19.82 -5.74 -10.17
C PHE A 95 -18.32 -5.82 -9.97
N LYS A 96 -17.68 -4.82 -9.35
CA LYS A 96 -16.23 -4.84 -9.08
C LYS A 96 -15.87 -5.98 -8.16
N PHE A 97 -16.55 -6.07 -7.01
CA PHE A 97 -16.33 -7.14 -6.05
C PHE A 97 -16.65 -8.51 -6.66
N TRP A 98 -17.74 -8.62 -7.42
CA TRP A 98 -18.12 -9.86 -8.08
C TRP A 98 -17.08 -10.34 -9.10
N CYS A 99 -16.56 -9.44 -9.94
CA CYS A 99 -15.49 -9.75 -10.89
C CYS A 99 -14.16 -10.12 -10.21
N LEU A 100 -13.78 -9.41 -9.14
CA LEU A 100 -12.55 -9.70 -8.37
C LEU A 100 -12.64 -11.05 -7.64
N SER A 101 -13.76 -11.32 -6.97
CA SER A 101 -13.98 -12.56 -6.20
C SER A 101 -13.96 -13.82 -7.08
N ASN A 102 -14.23 -13.66 -8.38
CA ASN A 102 -14.22 -14.75 -9.36
C ASN A 102 -12.96 -14.77 -10.24
N ASN A 103 -11.91 -14.01 -9.89
CA ASN A 103 -10.67 -13.88 -10.67
C ASN A 103 -10.91 -13.53 -12.15
N ALA A 104 -11.97 -12.77 -12.46
CA ALA A 104 -12.40 -12.60 -13.85
C ALA A 104 -11.46 -11.72 -14.67
N PHE A 105 -10.83 -10.72 -14.05
CA PHE A 105 -9.86 -9.85 -14.70
C PHE A 105 -8.56 -10.59 -15.08
N LYS A 106 -8.12 -11.55 -14.24
CA LYS A 106 -6.82 -12.22 -14.40
C LYS A 106 -6.81 -13.24 -15.53
N ASP A 107 -7.95 -13.87 -15.80
CA ASP A 107 -8.06 -14.94 -16.78
C ASP A 107 -8.55 -14.43 -18.15
N GLY A 108 -8.66 -13.10 -18.33
CA GLY A 108 -9.19 -12.50 -19.56
C GLY A 108 -10.64 -12.89 -19.86
N SER A 109 -11.47 -13.05 -18.81
CA SER A 109 -12.87 -13.46 -18.97
C SER A 109 -13.75 -12.32 -19.49
N SER A 110 -14.95 -12.64 -19.97
CA SER A 110 -15.95 -11.63 -20.34
C SER A 110 -17.09 -11.56 -19.32
N LEU A 111 -17.57 -10.35 -19.05
CA LEU A 111 -18.88 -10.13 -18.42
C LEU A 111 -19.95 -10.12 -19.51
N LYS A 112 -20.89 -11.05 -19.41
CA LYS A 112 -21.97 -11.21 -20.39
C LYS A 112 -23.28 -10.73 -19.79
N LEU A 113 -24.01 -9.88 -20.49
CA LEU A 113 -25.32 -9.40 -20.08
C LEU A 113 -26.36 -9.80 -21.12
N GLU A 114 -27.42 -10.45 -20.66
CA GLU A 114 -28.63 -10.71 -21.44
C GLU A 114 -29.77 -9.89 -20.83
N ILE A 115 -30.33 -8.97 -21.62
CA ILE A 115 -31.35 -8.02 -21.17
C ILE A 115 -32.61 -8.29 -21.98
N MET A 116 -33.66 -8.76 -21.31
CA MET A 116 -34.99 -8.93 -21.88
C MET A 116 -35.93 -7.85 -21.36
N TRP A 117 -36.73 -7.25 -22.22
CA TRP A 117 -37.75 -6.28 -21.83
C TRP A 117 -39.06 -6.47 -22.59
N ILE A 118 -40.13 -5.96 -21.98
CA ILE A 118 -41.48 -5.93 -22.58
C ILE A 118 -41.88 -4.47 -22.80
N ASP A 119 -42.32 -4.15 -24.02
CA ASP A 119 -42.85 -2.82 -24.37
C ASP A 119 -44.35 -2.68 -24.08
N ASP A 120 -44.94 -1.52 -24.38
CA ASP A 120 -46.37 -1.23 -24.15
C ASP A 120 -47.32 -1.98 -25.09
N SER A 121 -46.81 -2.62 -26.14
CA SER A 121 -47.58 -3.52 -26.98
C SER A 121 -47.63 -4.95 -26.42
N GLY A 122 -46.86 -5.21 -25.36
CA GLY A 122 -46.66 -6.55 -24.79
C GLY A 122 -45.65 -7.40 -25.57
N ALA A 123 -44.90 -6.81 -26.51
CA ALA A 123 -43.87 -7.52 -27.25
C ALA A 123 -42.59 -7.66 -26.40
N SER A 124 -42.04 -8.88 -26.38
CA SER A 124 -40.80 -9.20 -25.68
C SER A 124 -39.62 -9.10 -26.65
N THR A 125 -38.59 -8.35 -26.27
CA THR A 125 -37.34 -8.20 -27.03
C THR A 125 -36.15 -8.45 -26.12
N ASP A 126 -35.04 -8.93 -26.69
CA ASP A 126 -33.79 -9.20 -25.99
C ASP A 126 -32.59 -8.46 -26.62
N ALA A 127 -31.58 -8.20 -25.79
CA ALA A 127 -30.28 -7.66 -26.21
C ALA A 127 -29.16 -8.33 -25.44
N TYR A 128 -28.03 -8.55 -26.12
CA TYR A 128 -26.85 -9.19 -25.56
C TYR A 128 -25.63 -8.28 -25.60
N PHE A 129 -24.89 -8.22 -24.50
CA PHE A 129 -23.62 -7.52 -24.37
C PHE A 129 -22.55 -8.49 -23.89
N GLU A 130 -21.38 -8.44 -24.54
CA GLU A 130 -20.20 -9.14 -24.08
C GLU A 130 -19.07 -8.15 -23.89
N ILE A 131 -18.62 -8.01 -22.65
CA ILE A 131 -17.66 -6.99 -22.26
C ILE A 131 -16.40 -7.73 -21.82
N CYS A 132 -15.29 -7.55 -22.54
CA CYS A 132 -14.01 -8.12 -22.14
C CYS A 132 -13.53 -7.51 -20.82
N LEU A 133 -12.93 -8.34 -19.97
CA LEU A 133 -12.34 -7.90 -18.71
C LEU A 133 -10.82 -8.07 -18.76
N GLU A 134 -10.11 -6.99 -18.47
CA GLU A 134 -8.66 -6.94 -18.43
C GLU A 134 -8.16 -6.65 -17.02
N TYR A 135 -7.09 -7.32 -16.61
CA TYR A 135 -6.37 -6.94 -15.41
C TYR A 135 -5.30 -5.91 -15.74
N ILE A 136 -5.52 -4.68 -15.31
CA ILE A 136 -4.47 -3.68 -15.17
C ILE A 136 -3.88 -3.87 -13.79
N ASP A 137 -2.64 -4.32 -13.74
CA ASP A 137 -1.90 -4.38 -12.49
C ASP A 137 -1.76 -2.95 -11.93
N PRO A 138 -2.28 -2.63 -10.73
CA PRO A 138 -2.10 -1.30 -10.15
C PRO A 138 -0.61 -0.97 -9.88
N THR A 139 0.26 -1.99 -9.91
CA THR A 139 1.72 -1.82 -9.86
C THR A 139 2.30 -1.29 -11.17
N THR A 140 1.56 -1.40 -12.29
CA THR A 140 1.88 -0.75 -13.57
C THR A 140 1.18 0.60 -13.70
N VAL A 141 1.24 1.46 -12.67
CA VAL A 141 1.59 2.84 -13.01
C VAL A 141 2.90 2.70 -13.77
N ASP A 142 3.00 3.18 -15.02
CA ASP A 142 4.27 3.16 -15.74
C ASP A 142 5.30 3.94 -14.91
N ARG A 143 6.00 3.20 -14.05
CA ARG A 143 7.11 3.66 -13.23
C ARG A 143 8.39 3.65 -14.05
N GLY A 144 8.31 3.36 -15.36
CA GLY A 144 9.37 3.22 -16.34
C GLY A 144 9.46 1.79 -16.88
N SER A 145 8.86 1.51 -18.04
CA SER A 145 9.21 0.32 -18.85
C SER A 145 10.45 0.57 -19.74
N GLY A 146 11.33 1.50 -19.35
CA GLY A 146 12.45 1.99 -20.15
C GLY A 146 13.71 2.27 -19.32
N GLU A 147 14.81 2.51 -20.01
CA GLU A 147 16.10 2.87 -19.38
C GLU A 147 15.99 4.20 -18.59
N PRO A 148 16.60 4.32 -17.39
CA PRO A 148 17.40 3.30 -16.72
C PRO A 148 16.54 2.22 -16.07
N LYS A 149 16.98 0.95 -16.05
CA LYS A 149 16.20 -0.19 -15.49
C LYS A 149 15.87 -0.15 -13.99
N TYR A 150 16.30 0.88 -13.29
CA TYR A 150 16.02 1.10 -11.88
C TYR A 150 16.10 2.59 -11.58
N VAL A 151 15.40 3.04 -10.53
CA VAL A 151 15.50 4.42 -10.05
C VAL A 151 16.49 4.51 -8.91
N LYS A 152 17.21 5.64 -8.78
CA LYS A 152 18.03 5.94 -7.60
C LYS A 152 17.38 7.01 -6.74
N LEU A 153 17.19 6.71 -5.46
CA LEU A 153 16.62 7.62 -4.47
C LEU A 153 17.71 8.06 -3.48
N PRO A 154 17.90 9.38 -3.28
CA PRO A 154 18.71 9.87 -2.17
C PRO A 154 17.89 9.81 -0.87
N ILE A 155 18.35 8.99 0.06
CA ILE A 155 17.73 8.82 1.38
C ILE A 155 18.63 9.46 2.44
N TYR A 156 18.10 10.44 3.15
CA TYR A 156 18.83 11.12 4.22
C TYR A 156 18.84 10.27 5.49
N PHE A 157 19.89 10.35 6.28
CA PHE A 157 19.95 9.64 7.55
C PHE A 157 20.59 10.46 8.67
N ALA A 158 20.13 10.16 9.88
CA ALA A 158 20.85 10.39 11.12
C ALA A 158 21.08 9.04 11.82
N THR A 159 22.26 8.84 12.40
CA THR A 159 22.62 7.58 13.05
C THR A 159 23.54 7.83 14.25
N ASP A 160 23.27 7.15 15.36
CA ASP A 160 24.13 7.07 16.54
C ASP A 160 24.80 5.68 16.64
N ARG A 161 24.98 5.02 15.49
CA ARG A 161 25.80 3.82 15.33
C ARG A 161 27.29 4.18 15.18
N ASN A 162 28.15 3.27 15.60
CA ASN A 162 29.58 3.33 15.29
C ASN A 162 29.80 3.15 13.78
N LYS A 163 30.74 3.92 13.23
CA LYS A 163 31.20 3.72 11.85
C LYS A 163 32.21 2.57 11.84
N VAL A 164 32.11 1.68 10.87
CA VAL A 164 33.04 0.57 10.63
C VAL A 164 33.99 0.96 9.50
N ASN A 165 35.25 0.52 9.59
CA ASN A 165 36.21 0.70 8.51
C ASN A 165 36.07 -0.46 7.50
N THR A 166 35.23 -0.26 6.49
CA THR A 166 34.90 -1.24 5.46
C THR A 166 34.58 -0.52 4.15
N ASP A 167 34.80 -1.20 3.03
CA ASP A 167 34.41 -0.74 1.70
C ASP A 167 32.99 -1.19 1.31
N ASP A 168 32.36 -2.06 2.11
CA ASP A 168 30.96 -2.46 1.92
C ASP A 168 30.01 -1.42 2.53
N TRP A 169 29.21 -0.79 1.67
CA TRP A 169 28.20 0.18 2.07
C TRP A 169 27.14 -0.38 3.00
N ASN A 170 26.84 -1.69 2.91
CA ASN A 170 25.89 -2.34 3.80
C ASN A 170 26.43 -2.47 5.23
N GLU A 171 27.75 -2.52 5.39
CA GLU A 171 28.44 -2.72 6.68
C GLU A 171 29.04 -1.43 7.25
N MET A 172 28.93 -0.30 6.55
CA MET A 172 29.56 0.97 6.94
C MET A 172 29.19 1.43 8.38
N PHE A 173 28.03 1.01 8.89
CA PHE A 173 27.61 1.27 10.26
C PHE A 173 27.29 -0.02 11.01
N GLY A 174 27.93 -0.17 12.17
CA GLY A 174 27.77 -1.32 13.04
C GLY A 174 26.57 -1.21 13.98
N ASN A 175 26.66 -1.95 15.08
CA ASN A 175 25.61 -2.09 16.10
C ASN A 175 26.04 -1.56 17.48
N GLU A 176 27.18 -0.87 17.58
CA GLU A 176 27.61 -0.21 18.81
C GLU A 176 27.17 1.24 18.85
N ARG A 177 26.97 1.74 20.07
CA ARG A 177 26.59 3.13 20.35
C ARG A 177 27.72 4.08 20.01
N SER A 178 27.37 5.27 19.50
CA SER A 178 28.34 6.30 19.14
C SER A 178 27.68 7.68 19.04
N GLU A 179 28.48 8.72 18.87
CA GLU A 179 27.97 10.08 18.62
C GLU A 179 27.08 10.13 17.36
N LEU A 180 26.14 11.08 17.34
CA LEU A 180 25.26 11.34 16.19
C LEU A 180 26.05 11.71 14.94
N LYS A 181 25.70 11.09 13.82
CA LYS A 181 26.28 11.33 12.50
C LYS A 181 25.18 11.48 11.46
N TYR A 182 25.51 12.17 10.38
CA TYR A 182 24.55 12.52 9.32
C TYR A 182 25.10 12.15 7.94
N GLY A 183 24.19 11.90 7.01
CA GLY A 183 24.60 11.63 5.64
C GLY A 183 23.43 11.32 4.70
N ILE A 184 23.80 10.83 3.52
CA ILE A 184 22.86 10.44 2.46
C ILE A 184 23.28 9.07 1.91
N CYS A 185 22.33 8.15 1.86
CA CYS A 185 22.41 6.89 1.14
C CYS A 185 21.83 7.07 -0.26
N GLN A 186 22.51 6.60 -1.30
CA GLN A 186 21.90 6.42 -2.62
C GLN A 186 21.40 4.98 -2.71
N VAL A 187 20.08 4.81 -2.76
CA VAL A 187 19.44 3.49 -2.82
C VAL A 187 18.81 3.30 -4.19
N SER A 188 19.03 2.17 -4.86
CA SER A 188 18.26 1.85 -6.08
C SER A 188 17.03 1.02 -5.77
N ILE A 189 15.99 1.19 -6.58
CA ILE A 189 14.78 0.37 -6.57
C ILE A 189 14.52 -0.09 -8.01
N PRO A 190 14.36 -1.41 -8.24
CA PRO A 190 14.12 -1.94 -9.57
C PRO A 190 12.72 -1.53 -10.09
N HIS A 191 12.54 -1.43 -11.40
CA HIS A 191 11.25 -1.01 -11.96
C HIS A 191 10.12 -2.02 -11.78
N ASP A 192 10.45 -3.32 -11.71
CA ASP A 192 9.52 -4.40 -11.42
C ASP A 192 9.28 -4.61 -9.90
N HIS A 193 9.68 -3.62 -9.09
CA HIS A 193 9.48 -3.62 -7.64
C HIS A 193 8.02 -3.84 -7.25
N LYS A 194 7.81 -4.72 -6.29
CA LYS A 194 6.49 -5.05 -5.75
C LYS A 194 6.25 -4.30 -4.46
N ILE A 195 5.09 -3.64 -4.38
CA ILE A 195 4.71 -2.82 -3.23
C ILE A 195 4.83 -3.62 -1.93
N GLY A 196 5.56 -3.05 -0.97
CA GLY A 196 5.76 -3.62 0.37
C GLY A 196 6.97 -4.55 0.50
N GLU A 197 7.50 -5.06 -0.61
CA GLU A 197 8.60 -6.02 -0.61
C GLU A 197 9.97 -5.34 -0.44
N ILE A 198 10.99 -6.08 0.00
CA ILE A 198 12.37 -5.65 -0.20
C ILE A 198 13.04 -6.76 -0.98
N GLU A 199 13.22 -6.53 -2.29
CA GLU A 199 13.91 -7.49 -3.13
C GLU A 199 15.40 -7.53 -2.76
N SER A 200 15.87 -8.71 -2.37
CA SER A 200 17.25 -8.97 -1.99
C SER A 200 17.72 -10.31 -2.57
N PRO A 201 19.03 -10.51 -2.76
CA PRO A 201 19.57 -11.79 -3.20
C PRO A 201 19.08 -12.94 -2.32
N SER A 202 18.72 -14.05 -2.95
CA SER A 202 18.26 -15.25 -2.25
C SER A 202 19.04 -16.46 -2.69
N ILE A 203 19.58 -17.20 -1.70
CA ILE A 203 20.25 -18.48 -1.92
C ILE A 203 19.31 -19.48 -2.61
N TRP A 204 18.01 -19.43 -2.29
CA TRP A 204 16.99 -20.26 -2.93
C TRP A 204 16.74 -19.92 -4.40
N ARG A 205 17.11 -18.70 -4.81
CA ARG A 205 17.12 -18.24 -6.21
C ARG A 205 18.50 -18.33 -6.85
N PHE A 206 19.49 -18.90 -6.14
CA PHE A 206 20.90 -18.96 -6.55
C PHE A 206 21.52 -17.58 -6.82
N GLU A 207 21.05 -16.54 -6.12
CA GLU A 207 21.58 -15.18 -6.20
C GLU A 207 22.49 -14.92 -4.99
N PHE A 208 23.78 -14.71 -5.28
CA PHE A 208 24.82 -14.53 -4.25
C PHE A 208 25.35 -13.09 -4.19
N THR A 209 24.94 -12.24 -5.14
CA THR A 209 25.34 -10.84 -5.24
C THR A 209 24.13 -9.97 -5.48
N GLU A 210 24.23 -8.74 -4.98
CA GLU A 210 23.27 -7.67 -5.18
C GLU A 210 23.22 -7.24 -6.66
N ASP A 211 22.02 -7.04 -7.22
CA ASP A 211 21.78 -6.66 -8.63
C ASP A 211 20.75 -5.52 -8.67
N PRO A 212 21.09 -4.29 -9.12
CA PRO A 212 20.20 -3.14 -9.01
C PRO A 212 18.96 -3.25 -9.90
N GLU A 213 18.98 -4.11 -10.93
CA GLU A 213 17.83 -4.38 -11.79
C GLU A 213 16.80 -5.30 -11.12
N LYS A 214 17.18 -5.97 -10.02
CA LYS A 214 16.33 -6.96 -9.32
C LYS A 214 16.16 -6.69 -7.85
N HIS A 215 17.04 -5.90 -7.24
CA HIS A 215 17.19 -5.77 -5.80
C HIS A 215 17.24 -4.31 -5.37
N ILE A 216 16.66 -4.04 -4.20
CA ILE A 216 16.85 -2.77 -3.51
C ILE A 216 18.24 -2.77 -2.86
N MET A 217 19.10 -1.85 -3.26
CA MET A 217 20.50 -1.84 -2.83
C MET A 217 21.08 -0.45 -2.57
N ILE A 218 22.13 -0.40 -1.75
CA ILE A 218 22.86 0.82 -1.44
C ILE A 218 24.05 0.95 -2.39
N HIS A 219 24.03 1.98 -3.23
CA HIS A 219 25.12 2.30 -4.16
C HIS A 219 26.25 3.08 -3.51
N LYS A 220 25.90 3.93 -2.52
CA LYS A 220 26.83 4.86 -1.90
C LYS A 220 26.27 5.38 -0.59
N VAL A 221 27.16 5.59 0.38
CA VAL A 221 26.87 6.33 1.60
C VAL A 221 27.81 7.52 1.70
N SER A 222 27.25 8.72 1.74
CA SER A 222 28.02 9.98 1.82
C SER A 222 27.80 10.62 3.18
N MET A 223 28.87 10.74 3.97
CA MET A 223 28.85 11.43 5.25
C MET A 223 28.77 12.94 5.04
N LEU A 224 27.98 13.62 5.87
CA LEU A 224 27.86 15.06 5.85
C LEU A 224 27.99 15.61 7.28
N GLU A 225 28.67 16.74 7.40
CA GLU A 225 28.59 17.55 8.61
C GLU A 225 27.16 18.05 8.83
N LYS A 226 26.77 18.21 10.10
CA LYS A 226 25.39 18.55 10.52
C LYS A 226 24.80 19.73 9.74
N ASP A 227 25.55 20.81 9.60
CA ASP A 227 25.07 22.02 8.92
C ASP A 227 24.93 21.81 7.40
N ASN A 228 25.83 21.04 6.81
CA ASN A 228 25.75 20.66 5.39
C ASN A 228 24.58 19.71 5.13
N PHE A 229 24.31 18.78 6.05
CA PHE A 229 23.16 17.88 6.00
C PHE A 229 21.85 18.66 5.97
N PHE A 230 21.59 19.52 6.97
CA PHE A 230 20.34 20.27 7.04
C PHE A 230 20.24 21.33 5.94
N GLY A 231 21.36 21.96 5.57
CA GLY A 231 21.39 22.90 4.44
C GLY A 231 21.03 22.22 3.11
N LYS A 232 21.51 20.99 2.87
CA LYS A 232 21.15 20.22 1.68
C LYS A 232 19.71 19.70 1.75
N LEU A 233 19.30 19.11 2.88
CA LEU A 233 17.94 18.63 3.09
C LEU A 233 16.91 19.73 2.83
N ARG A 234 17.15 20.95 3.35
CA ARG A 234 16.29 22.11 3.12
C ARG A 234 16.19 22.47 1.64
N ARG A 235 17.32 22.58 0.92
CA ARG A 235 17.30 22.88 -0.52
C ARG A 235 16.51 21.82 -1.30
N ASP A 236 16.75 20.55 -0.98
CA ASP A 236 16.10 19.43 -1.64
C ASP A 236 14.59 19.37 -1.35
N ILE A 237 14.13 19.68 -0.13
CA ILE A 237 12.71 19.77 0.22
C ILE A 237 12.05 20.96 -0.47
N GLN A 238 12.70 22.12 -0.50
CA GLN A 238 12.14 23.32 -1.15
C GLN A 238 11.99 23.17 -2.67
N ALA A 239 12.69 22.21 -3.28
CA ALA A 239 12.54 21.88 -4.69
C ALA A 239 11.35 20.93 -4.99
N THR A 240 10.66 20.40 -3.98
CA THR A 240 9.47 19.56 -4.14
C THR A 240 8.19 20.38 -4.11
N THR A 241 7.11 19.89 -4.73
CA THR A 241 5.85 20.65 -4.88
C THR A 241 5.21 20.94 -3.53
N HIS A 242 5.14 19.92 -2.67
CA HIS A 242 4.47 20.02 -1.38
C HIS A 242 5.39 20.28 -0.19
N LYS A 243 6.72 20.38 -0.41
CA LYS A 243 7.73 20.66 0.62
C LYS A 243 7.61 19.71 1.84
N ARG A 244 7.35 18.44 1.55
CA ARG A 244 7.10 17.40 2.55
C ARG A 244 8.38 16.67 2.92
N THR A 245 8.38 16.11 4.12
CA THR A 245 9.39 15.15 4.53
C THR A 245 8.79 14.15 5.50
N PHE A 246 9.32 12.93 5.50
CA PHE A 246 9.01 11.98 6.55
C PHE A 246 10.28 11.49 7.24
N LEU A 247 10.15 11.21 8.53
CA LEU A 247 11.16 10.52 9.33
C LEU A 247 10.68 9.10 9.62
N PHE A 248 11.47 8.10 9.22
CA PHE A 248 11.27 6.71 9.60
C PHE A 248 12.22 6.29 10.73
N VAL A 249 11.67 5.74 11.81
CA VAL A 249 12.43 5.14 12.92
C VAL A 249 12.19 3.64 12.94
N HIS A 250 13.23 2.87 12.60
CA HIS A 250 13.12 1.42 12.43
C HIS A 250 12.92 0.68 13.77
N GLY A 251 12.55 -0.60 13.67
CA GLY A 251 12.33 -1.50 14.80
C GLY A 251 13.58 -2.23 15.29
N TYR A 252 13.36 -3.25 16.13
CA TYR A 252 14.40 -4.18 16.59
C TYR A 252 14.94 -5.04 15.43
N ASN A 253 16.06 -5.74 15.64
CA ASN A 253 16.62 -6.67 14.65
C ASN A 253 16.78 -6.07 13.24
N THR A 254 17.14 -4.78 13.17
CA THR A 254 17.33 -4.04 11.91
C THR A 254 18.76 -3.52 11.84
N SER A 255 19.45 -3.75 10.72
CA SER A 255 20.75 -3.16 10.43
C SER A 255 20.62 -1.72 9.90
N PHE A 256 21.74 -1.03 9.69
CA PHE A 256 21.70 0.28 9.02
C PHE A 256 21.21 0.16 7.58
N SER A 257 21.65 -0.86 6.85
CA SER A 257 21.29 -1.05 5.45
C SER A 257 19.82 -1.41 5.28
N ASP A 258 19.28 -2.28 6.15
CA ASP A 258 17.84 -2.61 6.16
C ASP A 258 16.98 -1.36 6.38
N ALA A 259 17.39 -0.50 7.32
CA ALA A 259 16.68 0.76 7.57
C ALA A 259 16.71 1.69 6.35
N ALA A 260 17.86 1.79 5.67
CA ALA A 260 18.00 2.60 4.46
C ALA A 260 17.12 2.07 3.31
N LYS A 261 17.19 0.75 3.04
CA LYS A 261 16.42 0.07 1.99
C LYS A 261 14.92 0.16 2.25
N ARG A 262 14.49 -0.08 3.49
CA ARG A 262 13.07 0.06 3.89
C ARG A 262 12.57 1.49 3.73
N THR A 263 13.38 2.48 4.08
CA THR A 263 13.01 3.89 3.91
C THR A 263 12.86 4.28 2.43
N ALA A 264 13.75 3.76 1.57
CA ALA A 264 13.65 3.95 0.13
C ALA A 264 12.36 3.31 -0.42
N GLN A 265 12.08 2.07 -0.04
CA GLN A 265 10.85 1.36 -0.41
C GLN A 265 9.60 2.12 0.01
N ILE A 266 9.50 2.55 1.27
CA ILE A 266 8.37 3.35 1.77
C ILE A 266 8.21 4.62 0.94
N SER A 267 9.31 5.34 0.68
CA SER A 267 9.25 6.57 -0.13
C SER A 267 8.75 6.33 -1.55
N TYR A 268 9.16 5.22 -2.16
CA TYR A 268 8.82 4.87 -3.53
C TYR A 268 7.38 4.39 -3.65
N ASP A 269 6.95 3.50 -2.76
CA ASP A 269 5.61 2.93 -2.80
C ASP A 269 4.52 3.92 -2.45
N LEU A 270 4.83 4.90 -1.59
CA LEU A 270 3.94 6.00 -1.31
C LEU A 270 3.94 7.09 -2.39
N LEU A 271 4.75 6.93 -3.45
CA LEU A 271 5.02 7.97 -4.46
C LEU A 271 5.26 9.33 -3.76
N PHE A 272 6.07 9.31 -2.71
CA PHE A 272 6.14 10.42 -1.76
C PHE A 272 6.79 11.65 -2.40
N ASP A 273 5.98 12.68 -2.67
CA ASP A 273 6.46 13.98 -3.14
C ASP A 273 7.08 14.79 -1.99
N GLY A 274 8.31 14.43 -1.65
CA GLY A 274 9.08 15.03 -0.57
C GLY A 274 10.46 14.39 -0.41
N LYS A 275 11.08 14.59 0.76
CA LYS A 275 12.35 13.94 1.10
C LYS A 275 12.20 12.95 2.24
N ALA A 276 12.68 11.73 2.01
CA ALA A 276 12.70 10.65 2.98
C ALA A 276 13.94 10.73 3.87
N VAL A 277 13.72 10.60 5.18
CA VAL A 277 14.77 10.58 6.20
C VAL A 277 14.57 9.38 7.11
N PHE A 278 15.65 8.72 7.53
CA PHE A 278 15.57 7.72 8.59
C PHE A 278 16.50 8.00 9.76
N TYR A 279 16.06 7.59 10.94
CA TYR A 279 16.91 7.51 12.11
C TYR A 279 17.34 6.06 12.31
N SER A 280 18.64 5.80 12.29
CA SER A 280 19.20 4.48 12.55
C SER A 280 19.84 4.42 13.93
N TRP A 281 19.13 3.81 14.88
CA TRP A 281 19.64 3.55 16.23
C TRP A 281 20.39 2.21 16.28
N PRO A 282 21.31 1.96 17.22
CA PRO A 282 22.20 0.79 17.23
C PRO A 282 21.48 -0.52 17.61
N SER A 283 20.46 -0.90 16.85
CA SER A 283 19.88 -2.23 16.88
C SER A 283 20.93 -3.26 16.51
N GLN A 284 20.87 -4.41 17.17
CA GLN A 284 21.83 -5.48 17.08
C GLN A 284 21.72 -6.31 15.80
N ALA A 285 20.66 -6.11 15.00
CA ALA A 285 20.36 -6.92 13.81
C ALA A 285 20.40 -8.43 14.13
N SER A 286 19.91 -8.78 15.33
CA SER A 286 19.80 -10.17 15.78
C SER A 286 18.53 -10.39 16.57
N THR A 287 17.81 -11.47 16.26
CA THR A 287 16.62 -11.92 17.01
C THR A 287 16.94 -12.31 18.46
N PHE A 288 18.19 -12.71 18.76
CA PHE A 288 18.60 -13.18 20.09
C PHE A 288 19.05 -12.06 21.04
N LYS A 289 19.21 -10.83 20.56
CA LYS A 289 19.76 -9.71 21.33
C LYS A 289 18.71 -8.67 21.72
N TYR A 290 17.48 -9.10 21.92
CA TYR A 290 16.34 -8.24 22.21
C TYR A 290 16.56 -7.30 23.41
N ALA A 291 17.03 -7.82 24.57
CA ALA A 291 17.26 -6.98 25.75
C ALA A 291 18.32 -5.89 25.51
N LYS A 292 19.33 -6.17 24.67
CA LYS A 292 20.33 -5.18 24.28
C LYS A 292 19.69 -4.08 23.43
N ASP A 293 18.83 -4.46 22.48
CA ASP A 293 18.05 -3.52 21.67
C ASP A 293 17.19 -2.60 22.54
N GLU A 294 16.53 -3.12 23.59
CA GLU A 294 15.77 -2.30 24.54
C GLU A 294 16.64 -1.24 25.24
N THR A 295 17.81 -1.65 25.75
CA THR A 295 18.73 -0.70 26.38
C THR A 295 19.27 0.32 25.37
N ASN A 296 19.47 -0.08 24.11
CA ASN A 296 20.01 0.76 23.06
C ASN A 296 18.99 1.81 22.61
N ILE A 297 17.73 1.44 22.36
CA ILE A 297 16.70 2.42 21.99
C ILE A 297 16.42 3.39 23.15
N GLN A 298 16.49 2.93 24.40
CA GLN A 298 16.37 3.81 25.57
C GLN A 298 17.53 4.82 25.62
N TRP A 299 18.75 4.37 25.37
CA TRP A 299 19.92 5.25 25.30
C TRP A 299 19.83 6.25 24.14
N SER A 300 19.35 5.81 22.97
CA SER A 300 19.16 6.66 21.79
C SER A 300 18.06 7.70 21.94
N GLN A 301 17.18 7.63 22.95
CA GLN A 301 16.06 8.57 23.12
C GLN A 301 16.52 10.03 23.10
N THR A 302 17.59 10.36 23.83
CA THR A 302 18.13 11.73 23.87
C THR A 302 18.64 12.17 22.50
N ASN A 303 19.31 11.28 21.77
CA ASN A 303 19.81 11.57 20.43
C ASN A 303 18.66 11.74 19.42
N ILE A 304 17.61 10.92 19.52
CA ILE A 304 16.39 11.05 18.71
C ILE A 304 15.71 12.40 19.01
N ARG A 305 15.58 12.80 20.28
CA ARG A 305 15.03 14.11 20.68
C ARG A 305 15.82 15.25 20.05
N ASN A 306 17.15 15.24 20.19
CA ASN A 306 18.02 16.28 19.65
C ASN A 306 17.93 16.33 18.12
N PHE A 307 17.89 15.17 17.45
CA PHE A 307 17.69 15.10 16.02
C PHE A 307 16.32 15.65 15.60
N LEU A 308 15.23 15.31 16.29
CA LEU A 308 13.89 15.83 16.01
C LEU A 308 13.83 17.35 16.12
N GLU A 309 14.48 17.92 17.14
CA GLU A 309 14.57 19.37 17.31
C GLU A 309 15.22 20.04 16.09
N ASP A 310 16.40 19.56 15.67
CA ASP A 310 17.07 20.06 14.47
C ASP A 310 16.26 19.79 13.19
N TYR A 311 15.67 18.60 13.06
CA TYR A 311 14.94 18.20 11.87
C TYR A 311 13.69 19.04 11.65
N ILE A 312 12.89 19.27 12.69
CA ILE A 312 11.68 20.08 12.60
C ILE A 312 12.04 21.57 12.38
N SER A 313 13.06 22.07 13.07
CA SER A 313 13.44 23.49 12.96
C SER A 313 14.18 23.81 11.64
N ARG A 314 15.01 22.91 11.12
CA ARG A 314 15.99 23.22 10.05
C ARG A 314 15.70 22.57 8.70
N SER A 315 14.87 21.53 8.62
CA SER A 315 14.52 20.88 7.34
C SER A 315 13.85 21.84 6.35
N GLY A 316 13.22 22.91 6.84
CA GLY A 316 12.43 23.81 6.00
C GLY A 316 11.16 23.17 5.44
N ALA A 317 10.75 22.00 5.91
CA ALA A 317 9.50 21.38 5.50
C ALA A 317 8.28 22.15 6.01
N GLU A 318 7.21 22.12 5.22
CA GLU A 318 5.89 22.62 5.61
C GLU A 318 5.02 21.51 6.20
N GLU A 319 5.22 20.26 5.78
CA GLU A 319 4.55 19.08 6.33
C GLU A 319 5.56 17.99 6.70
N ILE A 320 5.59 17.62 7.98
CA ILE A 320 6.47 16.59 8.53
C ILE A 320 5.63 15.40 8.99
N TYR A 321 5.92 14.23 8.45
CA TYR A 321 5.32 12.95 8.86
C TYR A 321 6.32 12.17 9.72
N LEU A 322 5.91 11.71 10.90
CA LEU A 322 6.76 10.90 11.77
C LEU A 322 6.26 9.46 11.74
N VAL A 323 7.10 8.51 11.34
CA VAL A 323 6.75 7.10 11.19
C VAL A 323 7.69 6.27 12.06
N ALA A 324 7.16 5.45 12.95
CA ALA A 324 7.94 4.51 13.72
C ALA A 324 7.38 3.09 13.65
N HIS A 325 8.26 2.11 13.58
CA HIS A 325 7.91 0.70 13.55
C HIS A 325 8.39 -0.05 14.79
N SER A 326 7.55 -0.93 15.33
CA SER A 326 7.90 -1.86 16.41
C SER A 326 8.62 -1.15 17.56
N MET A 327 9.82 -1.59 17.95
CA MET A 327 10.61 -1.03 19.05
C MET A 327 11.03 0.43 18.83
N GLY A 328 11.11 0.91 17.58
CA GLY A 328 11.40 2.32 17.27
C GLY A 328 10.37 3.28 17.87
N ASN A 329 9.13 2.82 18.07
CA ASN A 329 8.09 3.58 18.75
C ASN A 329 8.49 3.95 20.18
N ARG A 330 9.29 3.11 20.87
CA ARG A 330 9.74 3.41 22.25
C ARG A 330 10.55 4.69 22.30
N GLY A 331 11.45 4.89 21.33
CA GLY A 331 12.29 6.07 21.21
C GLY A 331 11.51 7.27 20.69
N LEU A 332 10.80 7.13 19.56
CA LEU A 332 10.08 8.24 18.93
C LEU A 332 9.04 8.87 19.86
N THR A 333 8.17 8.04 20.46
CA THR A 333 7.03 8.54 21.25
C THR A 333 7.47 9.31 22.50
N ARG A 334 8.55 8.88 23.16
CA ARG A 334 9.11 9.60 24.31
C ARG A 334 9.84 10.86 23.88
N ALA A 335 10.70 10.76 22.86
CA ALA A 335 11.46 11.89 22.36
C ALA A 335 10.57 13.03 21.86
N ILE A 336 9.46 12.72 21.16
CA ILE A 336 8.54 13.76 20.68
C ILE A 336 7.74 14.39 21.82
N VAL A 337 7.32 13.61 22.82
CA VAL A 337 6.65 14.17 24.01
C VAL A 337 7.60 15.10 24.75
N ASP A 338 8.83 14.67 25.01
CA ASP A 338 9.85 15.47 25.69
C ASP A 338 10.12 16.78 24.93
N LEU A 339 10.26 16.70 23.61
CA LEU A 339 10.48 17.88 22.77
C LEU A 339 9.28 18.84 22.77
N MET A 340 8.05 18.35 22.64
CA MET A 340 6.85 19.20 22.59
C MET A 340 6.53 19.85 23.94
N VAL A 341 6.97 19.26 25.06
CA VAL A 341 6.86 19.89 26.38
C VAL A 341 7.77 21.11 26.48
N GLU A 342 8.98 21.02 25.90
CA GLU A 342 9.99 22.09 25.98
C GLU A 342 9.82 23.14 24.88
N ARG A 343 9.48 22.70 23.67
CA ARG A 343 9.46 23.49 22.43
C ARG A 343 8.14 23.28 21.67
N PRO A 344 6.98 23.61 22.27
CA PRO A 344 5.66 23.35 21.68
C PRO A 344 5.45 24.05 20.31
N GLU A 345 6.14 25.16 20.05
CA GLU A 345 6.07 25.89 18.78
C GLU A 345 6.61 25.09 17.59
N LEU A 346 7.42 24.05 17.82
CA LEU A 346 7.89 23.17 16.76
C LEU A 346 6.79 22.22 16.27
N GLY A 347 5.73 22.00 17.07
CA GLY A 347 4.65 21.09 16.74
C GLY A 347 3.88 21.47 15.48
N ASP A 348 3.85 22.74 15.09
CA ASP A 348 3.02 23.24 14.00
C ASP A 348 3.29 22.58 12.65
N LYS A 349 4.55 22.21 12.39
CA LYS A 349 4.99 21.56 11.14
C LYS A 349 4.68 20.07 11.08
N ILE A 350 4.37 19.44 12.21
CA ILE A 350 4.03 18.02 12.25
C ILE A 350 2.63 17.85 11.67
N LYS A 351 2.50 16.99 10.66
CA LYS A 351 1.23 16.72 9.98
C LYS A 351 0.53 15.50 10.58
N GLU A 352 1.29 14.45 10.82
CA GLU A 352 0.79 13.17 11.31
C GLU A 352 1.92 12.39 12.01
N ILE A 353 1.56 11.65 13.06
CA ILE A 353 2.43 10.64 13.67
C ILE A 353 1.83 9.25 13.42
N ILE A 354 2.56 8.39 12.72
CA ILE A 354 2.17 7.04 12.36
C ILE A 354 2.97 6.04 13.22
N LEU A 355 2.26 5.31 14.06
CA LEU A 355 2.80 4.32 14.98
C LEU A 355 2.44 2.92 14.47
N ALA A 356 3.39 2.26 13.82
CA ALA A 356 3.19 0.93 13.24
C ALA A 356 3.63 -0.17 14.22
N ALA A 357 2.69 -1.05 14.56
CA ALA A 357 2.87 -2.20 15.45
C ALA A 357 3.71 -1.88 16.72
N PRO A 358 3.33 -0.89 17.56
CA PRO A 358 4.23 -0.42 18.60
C PRO A 358 4.58 -1.48 19.65
N ASP A 359 5.87 -1.75 19.76
CA ASP A 359 6.41 -2.58 20.82
C ASP A 359 6.61 -1.74 22.09
N ILE A 360 5.50 -1.27 22.65
CA ILE A 360 5.41 -0.56 23.94
C ILE A 360 4.41 -1.34 24.80
N ASP A 361 4.63 -1.41 26.12
CA ASP A 361 3.65 -2.01 27.02
C ASP A 361 2.29 -1.32 26.87
N ALA A 362 1.22 -2.10 26.68
CA ALA A 362 -0.11 -1.57 26.36
C ALA A 362 -0.65 -0.67 27.47
N ASP A 363 -0.42 -1.01 28.74
CA ASP A 363 -0.90 -0.24 29.88
C ASP A 363 -0.09 1.04 30.05
N VAL A 364 1.24 0.98 29.86
CA VAL A 364 2.09 2.18 29.82
C VAL A 364 1.70 3.11 28.67
N PHE A 365 1.45 2.57 27.48
CA PHE A 365 1.07 3.38 26.33
C PHE A 365 -0.26 4.08 26.58
N LYS A 366 -1.27 3.34 27.06
CA LYS A 366 -2.62 3.85 27.33
C LYS A 366 -2.65 4.85 28.48
N ARG A 367 -1.92 4.59 29.57
CA ARG A 367 -1.94 5.43 30.78
C ARG A 367 -1.07 6.67 30.62
N ASP A 368 0.15 6.52 30.09
CA ASP A 368 1.19 7.54 30.21
C ASP A 368 1.55 8.22 28.88
N ILE A 369 1.67 7.45 27.79
CA ILE A 369 2.27 7.96 26.54
C ILE A 369 1.21 8.61 25.64
N ALA A 370 0.18 7.86 25.25
CA ALA A 370 -0.83 8.36 24.31
C ALA A 370 -1.54 9.62 24.80
N PRO A 371 -2.02 9.71 26.07
CA PRO A 371 -2.64 10.95 26.56
C PRO A 371 -1.69 12.16 26.55
N LYS A 372 -0.39 11.94 26.84
CA LYS A 372 0.62 13.01 26.75
C LYS A 372 0.84 13.42 25.31
N MET A 373 1.01 12.49 24.38
CA MET A 373 1.17 12.80 22.95
C MET A 373 -0.01 13.60 22.42
N VAL A 374 -1.25 13.17 22.69
CA VAL A 374 -2.47 13.88 22.28
C VAL A 374 -2.48 15.32 22.83
N LYS A 375 -2.13 15.48 24.11
CA LYS A 375 -2.12 16.79 24.79
C LYS A 375 -1.00 17.72 24.31
N THR A 376 0.21 17.21 24.11
CA THR A 376 1.40 18.02 23.85
C THR A 376 1.64 18.26 22.36
N VAL A 377 1.53 17.21 21.54
CA VAL A 377 1.76 17.31 20.09
C VAL A 377 0.60 18.04 19.41
N LYS A 378 -0.65 17.79 19.84
CA LYS A 378 -1.88 18.38 19.27
C LYS A 378 -2.00 18.19 17.75
N LYS A 379 -1.45 17.09 17.24
CA LYS A 379 -1.55 16.66 15.85
C LYS A 379 -2.14 15.27 15.78
N PRO A 380 -2.68 14.90 14.63
CA PRO A 380 -3.09 13.53 14.36
C PRO A 380 -2.08 12.45 14.75
N ILE A 381 -2.59 11.37 15.34
CA ILE A 381 -1.84 10.16 15.67
C ILE A 381 -2.62 8.96 15.14
N THR A 382 -1.98 8.17 14.29
CA THR A 382 -2.52 6.94 13.72
C THR A 382 -1.76 5.74 14.27
N LEU A 383 -2.47 4.77 14.84
CA LEU A 383 -1.92 3.58 15.49
C LEU A 383 -2.34 2.33 14.70
N TYR A 384 -1.40 1.68 14.02
CA TYR A 384 -1.64 0.39 13.38
C TYR A 384 -1.35 -0.75 14.35
N VAL A 385 -2.32 -1.65 14.53
CA VAL A 385 -2.24 -2.83 15.39
C VAL A 385 -2.51 -4.11 14.61
N SER A 386 -2.02 -5.24 15.10
CA SER A 386 -2.16 -6.55 14.45
C SER A 386 -2.25 -7.69 15.45
N SER A 387 -3.04 -8.73 15.15
CA SER A 387 -2.98 -10.00 15.88
C SER A 387 -1.90 -10.93 15.34
N ASP A 388 -1.40 -10.65 14.13
CA ASP A 388 -0.59 -11.60 13.37
C ASP A 388 0.90 -11.28 13.42
N ASP A 389 1.25 -10.13 14.00
CA ASP A 389 2.63 -9.68 14.17
C ASP A 389 3.45 -10.64 15.06
N LEU A 390 4.37 -11.37 14.42
CA LEU A 390 5.24 -12.35 15.06
C LEU A 390 6.25 -11.70 16.02
N ALA A 391 6.69 -10.47 15.72
CA ALA A 391 7.62 -9.74 16.57
C ALA A 391 6.97 -9.33 17.90
N LEU A 392 5.72 -8.86 17.84
CA LEU A 392 4.95 -8.51 19.02
C LEU A 392 4.57 -9.75 19.85
N LYS A 393 4.26 -10.89 19.20
CA LYS A 393 4.08 -12.16 19.90
C LYS A 393 5.33 -12.56 20.69
N ALA A 394 6.51 -12.48 20.08
CA ALA A 394 7.78 -12.75 20.75
C ALA A 394 8.05 -11.77 21.91
N SER A 395 7.79 -10.47 21.70
CA SER A 395 7.91 -9.46 22.76
C SER A 395 6.96 -9.75 23.93
N LYS A 396 5.70 -10.08 23.64
CA LYS A 396 4.70 -10.44 24.67
C LYS A 396 5.09 -11.68 25.44
N GLU A 397 5.62 -12.70 24.78
CA GLU A 397 6.12 -13.92 25.41
C GLU A 397 7.27 -13.59 26.39
N LEU A 398 8.20 -12.72 25.98
CA LEU A 398 9.31 -12.29 26.82
C LEU A 398 8.87 -11.45 28.05
N HIS A 399 7.91 -10.54 27.88
CA HIS A 399 7.50 -9.60 28.94
C HIS A 399 6.28 -10.03 29.76
N GLY A 400 5.55 -11.06 29.32
CA GLY A 400 4.30 -11.49 29.94
C GLY A 400 3.14 -10.50 29.84
N SER A 401 3.30 -9.38 29.11
CA SER A 401 2.32 -8.28 29.04
C SER A 401 1.99 -7.92 27.58
N PRO A 402 0.73 -7.56 27.27
CA PRO A 402 0.33 -7.15 25.92
C PRO A 402 1.08 -5.91 25.45
N ARG A 403 1.27 -5.82 24.14
CA ARG A 403 1.91 -4.67 23.49
C ARG A 403 0.86 -3.72 22.92
N ALA A 404 1.21 -2.45 22.79
CA ALA A 404 0.33 -1.43 22.24
C ALA A 404 0.00 -1.66 20.76
N GLY A 405 0.86 -2.40 20.04
CA GLY A 405 0.61 -2.90 18.69
C GLY A 405 -0.22 -4.18 18.61
N ASP A 406 -0.57 -4.83 19.73
CA ASP A 406 -1.39 -6.05 19.72
C ASP A 406 -2.85 -5.69 19.42
N SER A 407 -3.50 -6.43 18.52
CA SER A 407 -4.95 -6.37 18.32
C SER A 407 -5.71 -7.36 19.24
N GLY A 408 -7.02 -7.51 19.03
CA GLY A 408 -7.85 -8.48 19.76
C GLY A 408 -8.38 -7.96 21.10
N THR A 409 -8.47 -8.84 22.11
CA THR A 409 -9.18 -8.55 23.38
C THR A 409 -8.56 -7.39 24.16
N LYS A 410 -7.23 -7.26 24.15
CA LYS A 410 -6.49 -6.21 24.85
C LYS A 410 -5.99 -5.06 23.94
N MET A 411 -6.53 -4.98 22.72
CA MET A 411 -6.24 -3.89 21.78
C MET A 411 -6.40 -2.50 22.43
N VAL A 412 -5.40 -1.65 22.19
CA VAL A 412 -5.36 -0.29 22.71
C VAL A 412 -6.22 0.64 21.86
N ILE A 413 -7.17 1.30 22.52
CA ILE A 413 -8.00 2.38 21.96
C ILE A 413 -7.95 3.54 22.94
N VAL A 414 -7.55 4.72 22.46
CA VAL A 414 -7.37 5.94 23.26
C VAL A 414 -7.96 7.12 22.50
N ASP A 415 -8.70 7.97 23.19
CA ASP A 415 -9.26 9.18 22.59
C ASP A 415 -8.15 10.09 22.05
N GLY A 416 -8.35 10.59 20.82
CA GLY A 416 -7.34 11.39 20.10
C GLY A 416 -6.30 10.54 19.34
N VAL A 417 -6.39 9.22 19.36
CA VAL A 417 -5.58 8.30 18.55
C VAL A 417 -6.49 7.48 17.64
N GLU A 418 -6.22 7.49 16.33
CA GLU A 418 -6.93 6.64 15.37
C GLU A 418 -6.32 5.24 15.36
N THR A 419 -6.96 4.30 16.07
CA THR A 419 -6.55 2.88 16.06
C THR A 419 -7.07 2.17 14.79
N ILE A 420 -6.15 1.60 14.02
CA ILE A 420 -6.41 0.83 12.81
C ILE A 420 -5.94 -0.62 13.03
N ASP A 421 -6.91 -1.53 13.06
CA ASP A 421 -6.71 -2.96 13.08
C ASP A 421 -6.37 -3.45 11.67
N ALA A 422 -5.11 -3.85 11.51
CA ALA A 422 -4.59 -4.47 10.29
C ALA A 422 -4.39 -5.99 10.49
N SER A 423 -5.18 -6.62 11.35
CA SER A 423 -5.14 -8.08 11.52
C SER A 423 -5.61 -8.84 10.29
N GLY A 424 -4.89 -9.90 9.95
CA GLY A 424 -5.01 -10.68 8.73
C GLY A 424 -4.74 -9.86 7.48
N VAL A 425 -3.85 -8.89 7.66
CA VAL A 425 -3.03 -8.22 6.66
C VAL A 425 -1.60 -8.34 7.18
N ASP A 426 -0.60 -8.57 6.32
CA ASP A 426 0.79 -8.57 6.80
C ASP A 426 1.20 -7.16 7.25
N THR A 427 1.24 -6.96 8.56
CA THR A 427 1.69 -5.72 9.22
C THR A 427 3.18 -5.68 9.43
N SER A 428 3.88 -6.74 9.05
CA SER A 428 5.30 -6.88 9.27
C SER A 428 6.04 -6.05 8.23
N PHE A 429 6.25 -4.77 8.52
CA PHE A 429 7.17 -3.92 7.75
C PHE A 429 8.61 -4.49 7.71
N LEU A 430 8.91 -5.61 8.37
CA LEU A 430 10.25 -6.21 8.50
C LEU A 430 10.28 -7.75 8.41
N SER A 431 9.20 -8.45 8.02
CA SER A 431 9.21 -9.92 7.94
C SER A 431 9.60 -10.44 6.55
N HIS A 432 10.56 -11.35 6.50
CA HIS A 432 10.85 -12.20 5.35
C HIS A 432 9.84 -13.36 5.24
N SER A 433 8.54 -13.08 5.06
CA SER A 433 7.61 -14.15 4.65
C SER A 433 6.34 -13.65 3.97
N TYR A 434 6.23 -14.02 2.69
CA TYR A 434 5.02 -14.20 1.88
C TYR A 434 4.09 -13.01 1.59
N PHE A 435 4.35 -12.37 0.44
CA PHE A 435 3.42 -11.98 -0.63
C PHE A 435 1.92 -12.14 -0.37
N ALA A 436 1.25 -11.02 -0.08
CA ALA A 436 -0.01 -10.59 -0.72
C ALA A 436 -0.62 -9.36 -0.02
N ASP A 437 -0.42 -9.21 1.29
CA ASP A 437 -1.31 -8.37 2.09
C ASP A 437 -0.74 -6.99 2.50
N THR A 438 0.58 -6.79 2.52
CA THR A 438 1.26 -5.51 2.89
C THR A 438 0.80 -4.31 2.06
N SER A 439 0.27 -4.57 0.85
CA SER A 439 -0.27 -3.57 -0.07
C SER A 439 -1.39 -2.72 0.53
N SER A 440 -2.24 -3.30 1.40
CA SER A 440 -3.42 -2.60 1.93
C SER A 440 -3.07 -1.55 3.00
N ILE A 441 -2.06 -1.80 3.84
CA ILE A 441 -1.55 -0.80 4.81
C ILE A 441 -0.81 0.32 4.09
N ILE A 442 0.04 -0.03 3.12
CA ILE A 442 0.75 0.97 2.31
C ILE A 442 -0.25 1.83 1.53
N ALA A 443 -1.32 1.23 0.97
CA ALA A 443 -2.39 1.96 0.31
C ALA A 443 -3.16 2.89 1.27
N ASP A 444 -3.39 2.45 2.51
CA ASP A 444 -4.05 3.27 3.53
C ASP A 444 -3.16 4.44 3.99
N ILE A 445 -1.86 4.22 4.18
CA ILE A 445 -0.87 5.27 4.47
C ILE A 445 -0.73 6.22 3.28
N PHE A 446 -0.78 5.68 2.05
CA PHE A 446 -0.77 6.48 0.83
C PHE A 446 -1.98 7.42 0.77
N ASP A 447 -3.20 6.92 0.99
CA ASP A 447 -4.40 7.75 1.04
C ASP A 447 -4.29 8.80 2.16
N LEU A 448 -3.86 8.40 3.36
CA LEU A 448 -3.63 9.30 4.49
C LEU A 448 -2.69 10.46 4.15
N ILE A 449 -1.52 10.17 3.57
CA ILE A 449 -0.53 11.20 3.22
C ILE A 449 -0.98 12.04 2.03
N LYS A 450 -1.62 11.42 1.03
CA LYS A 450 -2.04 12.11 -0.19
C LYS A 450 -3.21 13.06 0.07
N THR A 451 -4.20 12.63 0.83
CA THR A 451 -5.47 13.36 1.01
C THR A 451 -5.59 14.05 2.36
N GLY A 452 -4.84 13.62 3.38
CA GLY A 452 -5.01 14.08 4.76
C GLY A 452 -6.33 13.65 5.40
N LYS A 453 -7.10 12.74 4.76
CA LYS A 453 -8.37 12.24 5.28
C LYS A 453 -8.16 11.51 6.61
N ARG A 454 -9.04 11.81 7.57
CA ARG A 454 -9.13 11.05 8.83
C ARG A 454 -9.65 9.65 8.58
N ALA A 455 -9.39 8.72 9.51
CA ALA A 455 -9.76 7.31 9.36
C ALA A 455 -11.24 7.08 9.02
N VAL A 456 -12.15 7.91 9.54
CA VAL A 456 -13.60 7.85 9.21
C VAL A 456 -13.92 8.09 7.74
N SER A 457 -13.06 8.83 7.03
CA SER A 457 -13.28 9.24 5.64
C SER A 457 -12.43 8.47 4.64
N ARG A 458 -11.60 7.51 5.09
CA ARG A 458 -10.75 6.68 4.23
C ARG A 458 -11.50 5.43 3.78
N GLU A 459 -11.60 5.25 2.46
CA GLU A 459 -12.39 4.18 1.86
C GLU A 459 -11.79 2.79 2.06
N THR A 460 -10.48 2.72 2.32
CA THR A 460 -9.73 1.52 2.70
C THR A 460 -10.09 0.99 4.09
N LEU A 461 -10.83 1.76 4.89
CA LEU A 461 -11.12 1.44 6.29
C LEU A 461 -12.61 1.19 6.52
N ARG A 462 -12.89 0.27 7.44
CA ARG A 462 -14.24 0.00 7.98
C ARG A 462 -14.30 0.43 9.44
N LEU A 463 -15.30 1.24 9.78
CA LEU A 463 -15.59 1.61 11.17
C LEU A 463 -16.06 0.37 11.95
N MET A 464 -15.46 0.16 13.11
CA MET A 464 -15.74 -0.93 14.03
C MET A 464 -16.04 -0.40 15.43
N LYS A 465 -16.81 -1.16 16.22
CA LYS A 465 -17.16 -0.81 17.60
C LYS A 465 -16.63 -1.89 18.55
N LYS A 466 -16.01 -1.46 19.64
CA LYS A 466 -15.58 -2.33 20.75
C LYS A 466 -16.01 -1.70 22.07
N SER A 467 -17.01 -2.30 22.72
CA SER A 467 -17.67 -1.76 23.92
C SER A 467 -18.12 -0.29 23.70
N ASN A 468 -17.54 0.67 24.42
CA ASN A 468 -17.87 2.09 24.34
C ASN A 468 -16.91 2.89 23.45
N SER A 469 -16.01 2.22 22.72
CA SER A 469 -15.00 2.86 21.87
C SER A 469 -15.16 2.42 20.42
N VAL A 470 -14.68 3.25 19.51
CA VAL A 470 -14.62 2.96 18.07
C VAL A 470 -13.18 2.76 17.64
N TYR A 471 -12.98 1.93 16.63
CA TYR A 471 -11.70 1.74 15.95
C TYR A 471 -11.97 1.44 14.48
N TYR A 472 -10.93 1.36 13.67
CA TYR A 472 -11.04 1.09 12.24
C TYR A 472 -10.39 -0.23 11.91
N LYS A 473 -10.85 -0.91 10.88
CA LYS A 473 -10.23 -2.13 10.36
C LYS A 473 -9.94 -1.98 8.88
N VAL A 474 -8.76 -2.40 8.44
CA VAL A 474 -8.39 -2.41 7.01
C VAL A 474 -9.33 -3.36 6.27
N LYS A 475 -9.90 -2.89 5.15
CA LYS A 475 -10.70 -3.72 4.24
C LYS A 475 -9.75 -4.66 3.49
N ARG A 476 -10.12 -5.93 3.41
CA ARG A 476 -9.43 -6.92 2.58
C ARG A 476 -9.88 -6.82 1.13
#